data_AF-A0AAU9VMP2-F1
#
_entry.id   AF-A0AAU9VMP2-F1
#
_cell.length_a   1.000
_cell.length_b   1.000
_cell.length_c   1.000
_cell.angle_alpha   90.00
_cell.angle_beta   90.00
_cell.angle_gamma   90.00
#
_symmetry.space_group_name_H-M   'P 1'
#
loop_
_entity.id
_entity.type
_entity.pdbx_description
1 polymer ?
#
loop_
_entity_poly.entity_id
_entity_poly.type
_entity_poly.pdbx_seq_one_letter_code
_entity_poly.pdbx_strand_id
1 'polypeptide(L)'
;MEITKATIGSDPWKNASIRNIRLSQTVLNRSDKACELGQQLDPLPSLRDTSIQQSNARIHAYVRATRAVLVKLRESLLDTNEEIKSLLRGKEDLEKTLEHIRKDVILNTRSTMQRQTRPPREKDLDGADDLLGAERKHLLKLKRILEAQLRSVQKQLQVLDGARKRLTASLQERSRVLDLICHAVSAVRGAGIKDQAEKPVTPPVEPLGPYTPECARVISTAAEARQRSTNLRKEVAEAIEQTVKLQKAAHQSVNDGLTQKVAETVTMKQHLLVGAGETQMAIHRSQRWYDATEMALGYTLGPVAYSDLTTRERLDRPAVQVYQRHPGNQLPEAREIVKGGEGLQVSLNATARNVGLLRLTKKRVDDDARDKHRAALIDASVTRMRRRLGNHRWVINGVGC
;
A
#
# COMPACT_ATOMS: atom_id res chain seq x y z
N MET A 1 -105.97 -84.13 29.55
CA MET A 1 -105.30 -83.74 28.28
C MET A 1 -103.81 -83.67 28.57
N GLU A 2 -103.17 -84.83 28.68
CA GLU A 2 -101.73 -84.97 28.88
C GLU A 2 -101.17 -85.57 27.61
N ILE A 3 -100.35 -84.81 26.89
CA ILE A 3 -99.66 -85.33 25.70
C ILE A 3 -98.38 -85.99 26.20
N THR A 4 -98.48 -87.30 26.46
CA THR A 4 -97.36 -88.20 26.71
C THR A 4 -96.45 -88.25 25.48
N LYS A 5 -95.29 -87.60 25.55
CA LYS A 5 -94.22 -87.73 24.54
C LYS A 5 -93.59 -89.11 24.67
N ALA A 6 -93.88 -89.98 23.71
CA ALA A 6 -93.18 -91.24 23.52
C ALA A 6 -91.66 -90.99 23.43
N THR A 7 -90.89 -91.60 24.33
CA THR A 7 -89.42 -91.53 24.34
C THR A 7 -88.90 -92.91 23.92
N ILE A 8 -88.31 -93.02 22.73
CA ILE A 8 -87.94 -94.29 22.08
C ILE A 8 -86.56 -94.83 22.53
N GLY A 9 -85.79 -94.08 23.34
CA GLY A 9 -84.45 -94.49 23.85
C GLY A 9 -84.34 -94.40 25.38
N SER A 10 -83.38 -95.12 25.98
CA SER A 10 -83.22 -95.22 27.45
C SER A 10 -82.89 -93.86 28.10
N ASP A 11 -83.39 -93.61 29.32
CA ASP A 11 -83.14 -92.37 30.07
C ASP A 11 -81.64 -92.02 30.26
N PRO A 12 -80.72 -92.99 30.47
CA PRO A 12 -79.29 -92.70 30.48
C PRO A 12 -78.77 -92.13 29.16
N TRP A 13 -79.28 -92.61 28.01
CA TRP A 13 -78.91 -92.13 26.68
C TRP A 13 -79.44 -90.72 26.39
N LYS A 14 -80.68 -90.42 26.79
CA LYS A 14 -81.27 -89.07 26.70
C LYS A 14 -80.52 -88.08 27.60
N ASN A 15 -80.21 -88.47 28.84
CA ASN A 15 -79.48 -87.62 29.79
C ASN A 15 -78.00 -87.44 29.41
N ALA A 16 -77.37 -88.44 28.77
CA ALA A 16 -76.05 -88.29 28.16
C ALA A 16 -76.08 -87.31 26.98
N SER A 17 -77.08 -87.41 26.09
CA SER A 17 -77.28 -86.49 24.98
C SER A 17 -77.53 -85.05 25.46
N ILE A 18 -78.38 -84.84 26.47
CA ILE A 18 -78.63 -83.51 27.05
C ILE A 18 -77.37 -82.95 27.72
N ARG A 19 -76.57 -83.76 28.42
CA ARG A 19 -75.28 -83.35 28.98
C ARG A 19 -74.29 -82.95 27.88
N ASN A 20 -74.20 -83.71 26.79
CA ASN A 20 -73.37 -83.38 25.64
C ASN A 20 -73.82 -82.09 24.95
N ILE A 21 -75.13 -81.85 24.83
CA ILE A 21 -75.68 -80.59 24.31
C ILE A 21 -75.31 -79.40 25.21
N ARG A 22 -75.44 -79.54 26.54
CA ARG A 22 -75.04 -78.49 27.49
C ARG A 22 -73.54 -78.23 27.48
N LEU A 23 -72.73 -79.28 27.38
CA LEU A 23 -71.27 -79.16 27.23
C LEU A 23 -70.92 -78.43 25.92
N SER A 24 -71.57 -78.80 24.81
CA SER A 24 -71.42 -78.14 23.51
C SER A 24 -71.81 -76.66 23.57
N GLN A 25 -72.93 -76.31 24.19
CA GLN A 25 -73.34 -74.91 24.42
C GLN A 25 -72.33 -74.14 25.28
N THR A 26 -71.72 -74.78 26.28
CA THR A 26 -70.69 -74.15 27.11
C THR A 26 -69.40 -73.91 26.33
N VAL A 27 -69.01 -74.84 25.46
CA VAL A 27 -67.85 -74.71 24.57
C VAL A 27 -68.09 -73.64 23.51
N LEU A 28 -69.28 -73.59 22.91
CA LEU A 28 -69.67 -72.53 21.96
C LEU A 28 -69.60 -71.16 22.61
N ASN A 29 -70.22 -70.96 23.77
CA ASN A 29 -70.16 -69.68 24.50
C ASN A 29 -68.72 -69.26 24.87
N ARG A 30 -67.83 -70.22 25.15
CA ARG A 30 -66.41 -69.95 25.43
C ARG A 30 -65.65 -69.61 24.15
N SER A 31 -65.96 -70.26 23.03
CA SER A 31 -65.43 -69.97 21.71
C SER A 31 -65.86 -68.58 21.23
N ASP A 32 -67.14 -68.24 21.37
CA ASP A 32 -67.69 -66.94 20.97
C ASP A 32 -67.04 -65.81 21.78
N LYS A 33 -66.90 -65.98 23.10
CA LYS A 33 -66.14 -65.04 23.95
C LYS A 33 -64.67 -64.92 23.54
N ALA A 34 -64.03 -66.02 23.11
CA ALA A 34 -62.65 -66.00 22.62
C ALA A 34 -62.54 -65.30 21.25
N CYS A 35 -63.52 -65.49 20.36
CA CYS A 35 -63.61 -64.80 19.08
C CYS A 35 -63.88 -63.30 19.27
N GLU A 36 -64.77 -62.91 20.18
CA GLU A 36 -65.01 -61.49 20.54
C GLU A 36 -63.75 -60.84 21.12
N LEU A 37 -63.04 -61.55 22.02
CA LEU A 37 -61.77 -61.07 22.57
C LEU A 37 -60.69 -60.95 21.49
N GLY A 38 -60.61 -61.92 20.57
CA GLY A 38 -59.73 -61.87 19.40
C GLY A 38 -60.06 -60.68 18.49
N GLN A 39 -61.33 -60.42 18.19
CA GLN A 39 -61.75 -59.25 17.41
C GLN A 39 -61.39 -57.91 18.07
N GLN A 40 -61.29 -57.85 19.40
CA GLN A 40 -60.90 -56.63 20.13
C GLN A 40 -59.38 -56.44 20.22
N LEU A 41 -58.60 -57.54 20.27
CA LEU A 41 -57.15 -57.51 20.48
C LEU A 41 -56.35 -57.63 19.17
N ASP A 42 -56.90 -58.29 18.16
CA ASP A 42 -56.22 -58.54 16.91
C ASP A 42 -56.09 -57.24 16.11
N PRO A 43 -54.87 -56.85 15.71
CA PRO A 43 -54.68 -55.67 14.90
C PRO A 43 -55.32 -55.87 13.52
N LEU A 44 -55.90 -54.79 12.98
CA LEU A 44 -56.40 -54.78 11.61
C LEU A 44 -55.30 -55.23 10.64
N PRO A 45 -55.62 -56.03 9.59
CA PRO A 45 -54.64 -56.45 8.59
C PRO A 45 -53.88 -55.28 7.94
N SER A 46 -54.51 -54.09 7.88
CA SER A 46 -53.93 -52.85 7.35
C SER A 46 -53.06 -52.07 8.34
N LEU A 47 -52.91 -52.50 9.60
CA LEU A 47 -52.13 -51.78 10.62
C LEU A 47 -50.69 -51.56 10.15
N ARG A 48 -50.08 -52.61 9.59
CA ARG A 48 -48.70 -52.56 9.09
C ARG A 48 -48.55 -51.52 7.98
N ASP A 49 -49.42 -51.57 6.97
CA ASP A 49 -49.35 -50.66 5.82
C ASP A 49 -49.62 -49.22 6.24
N THR A 50 -50.62 -49.00 7.11
CA THR A 50 -50.97 -47.68 7.63
C THR A 50 -49.81 -47.10 8.47
N SER A 51 -49.20 -47.91 9.33
CA SER A 51 -48.05 -47.50 10.14
C SER A 51 -46.81 -47.20 9.30
N ILE A 52 -46.54 -47.99 8.25
CA ILE A 52 -45.47 -47.74 7.30
C ILE A 52 -45.74 -46.44 6.53
N GLN A 53 -46.97 -46.22 6.06
CA GLN A 53 -47.32 -45.03 5.30
C GLN A 53 -47.19 -43.75 6.14
N GLN A 54 -47.62 -43.79 7.42
CA GLN A 54 -47.42 -42.68 8.35
C GLN A 54 -45.93 -42.42 8.64
N SER A 55 -45.14 -43.48 8.83
CA SER A 55 -43.70 -43.38 9.06
C SER A 55 -42.98 -42.80 7.84
N ASN A 56 -43.28 -43.31 6.65
CA ASN A 56 -42.74 -42.80 5.38
C ASN A 56 -43.10 -41.35 5.16
N ALA A 57 -44.36 -40.95 5.41
CA ALA A 57 -44.78 -39.55 5.29
C ALA A 57 -43.95 -38.62 6.19
N ARG A 58 -43.70 -39.02 7.44
CA ARG A 58 -42.84 -38.28 8.38
C ARG A 58 -41.38 -38.21 7.91
N ILE A 59 -40.82 -39.34 7.47
CA ILE A 59 -39.44 -39.42 6.95
C ILE A 59 -39.29 -38.49 5.74
N HIS A 60 -40.20 -38.57 4.76
CA HIS A 60 -40.15 -37.72 3.57
C HIS A 60 -40.30 -36.23 3.93
N ALA A 61 -41.17 -35.87 4.88
CA ALA A 61 -41.31 -34.50 5.35
C ALA A 61 -40.00 -33.98 5.98
N TYR A 62 -39.38 -34.77 6.86
CA TYR A 62 -38.10 -34.44 7.49
C TYR A 62 -36.96 -34.29 6.46
N VAL A 63 -36.90 -35.19 5.48
CA VAL A 63 -35.91 -35.17 4.38
C VAL A 63 -36.07 -33.92 3.52
N ARG A 64 -37.31 -33.55 3.15
CA ARG A 64 -37.60 -32.31 2.40
C ARG A 64 -37.15 -31.07 3.17
N ALA A 65 -37.48 -30.99 4.46
CA ALA A 65 -37.10 -29.88 5.31
C ALA A 65 -35.57 -29.80 5.51
N THR A 66 -34.90 -30.94 5.71
CA THR A 66 -33.42 -31.02 5.84
C THR A 66 -32.74 -30.54 4.56
N ARG A 67 -33.31 -30.85 3.40
CA ARG A 67 -32.81 -30.35 2.11
C ARG A 67 -32.88 -28.83 2.00
N ALA A 68 -33.97 -28.21 2.45
CA ALA A 68 -34.08 -26.75 2.47
C ALA A 68 -32.98 -26.12 3.35
N VAL A 69 -32.69 -26.71 4.50
CA VAL A 69 -31.59 -26.28 5.40
C VAL A 69 -30.23 -26.44 4.73
N LEU A 70 -29.98 -27.55 4.05
CA LEU A 70 -28.73 -27.79 3.32
C LEU A 70 -28.52 -26.79 2.18
N VAL A 71 -29.58 -26.41 1.46
CA VAL A 71 -29.51 -25.35 0.44
C VAL A 71 -29.09 -24.03 1.10
N LYS A 72 -29.72 -23.64 2.21
CA LYS A 72 -29.35 -22.40 2.93
C LYS A 72 -27.92 -22.42 3.47
N LEU A 73 -27.46 -23.55 4.00
CA LEU A 73 -26.06 -23.72 4.44
C LEU A 73 -25.08 -23.65 3.26
N ARG A 74 -25.42 -24.25 2.12
CA ARG A 74 -24.63 -24.18 0.88
C ARG A 74 -24.53 -22.75 0.35
N GLU A 75 -25.64 -22.04 0.28
CA GLU A 75 -25.67 -20.63 -0.12
C GLU A 75 -24.77 -19.78 0.79
N SER A 76 -24.92 -19.90 2.11
CA SER A 76 -24.07 -19.16 3.05
C SER A 76 -22.58 -19.54 2.94
N LEU A 77 -22.26 -20.80 2.64
CA LEU A 77 -20.88 -21.25 2.39
C LEU A 77 -20.31 -20.64 1.10
N LEU A 78 -21.10 -20.61 0.02
CA LEU A 78 -20.71 -19.99 -1.25
C LEU A 78 -20.47 -18.49 -1.07
N ASP A 79 -21.38 -17.77 -0.41
CA ASP A 79 -21.21 -16.35 -0.11
C ASP A 79 -19.94 -16.09 0.70
N THR A 80 -19.63 -16.97 1.67
CA THR A 80 -18.41 -16.84 2.49
C THR A 80 -17.15 -17.07 1.66
N ASN A 81 -17.17 -18.03 0.72
CA ASN A 81 -16.06 -18.26 -0.19
C ASN A 81 -15.83 -17.08 -1.16
N GLU A 82 -16.91 -16.50 -1.70
CA GLU A 82 -16.81 -15.31 -2.56
C GLU A 82 -16.27 -14.10 -1.80
N GLU A 83 -16.68 -13.92 -0.54
CA GLU A 83 -16.14 -12.85 0.29
C GLU A 83 -14.65 -13.07 0.64
N ILE A 84 -14.22 -14.31 0.91
CA ILE A 84 -12.80 -14.65 1.09
C ILE A 84 -11.99 -14.29 -0.17
N LYS A 85 -12.47 -14.68 -1.36
CA LYS A 85 -11.81 -14.34 -2.63
C LYS A 85 -11.72 -12.83 -2.82
N SER A 86 -12.79 -12.10 -2.52
CA SER A 86 -12.84 -10.65 -2.65
C SER A 86 -11.86 -9.95 -1.70
N LEU A 87 -11.77 -10.42 -0.45
CA LEU A 87 -10.84 -9.88 0.54
C LEU A 87 -9.38 -10.23 0.20
N LEU A 88 -9.12 -11.40 -0.38
CA LEU A 88 -7.79 -11.78 -0.89
C LEU A 88 -7.30 -10.85 -2.01
N ARG A 89 -8.16 -10.45 -2.95
CA ARG A 89 -7.79 -9.44 -3.96
C ARG A 89 -7.40 -8.11 -3.33
N GLY A 90 -8.19 -7.64 -2.35
CA GLY A 90 -7.86 -6.43 -1.59
C GLY A 90 -6.53 -6.54 -0.83
N LYS A 91 -6.20 -7.73 -0.31
CA LYS A 91 -4.90 -8.03 0.30
C LYS A 91 -3.75 -7.88 -0.72
N GLU A 92 -3.89 -8.46 -1.90
CA GLU A 92 -2.88 -8.39 -2.98
C GLU A 92 -2.64 -6.95 -3.44
N ASP A 93 -3.71 -6.18 -3.65
CA ASP A 93 -3.62 -4.76 -4.01
C ASP A 93 -2.91 -3.93 -2.93
N LEU A 94 -3.18 -4.24 -1.67
CA LEU A 94 -2.53 -3.58 -0.54
C LEU A 94 -1.05 -3.95 -0.44
N GLU A 95 -0.68 -5.23 -0.62
CA GLU A 95 0.72 -5.68 -0.65
C GLU A 95 1.49 -5.02 -1.80
N LYS A 96 0.88 -4.92 -2.98
CA LYS A 96 1.45 -4.22 -4.14
C LYS A 96 1.66 -2.72 -3.86
N THR A 97 0.68 -2.06 -3.27
CA THR A 97 0.79 -0.63 -2.92
C THR A 97 1.88 -0.41 -1.87
N LEU A 98 1.96 -1.29 -0.88
CA LEU A 98 2.98 -1.26 0.16
C LEU A 98 4.39 -1.45 -0.42
N GLU A 99 4.54 -2.34 -1.40
CA GLU A 99 5.79 -2.53 -2.13
C GLU A 99 6.20 -1.27 -2.92
N HIS A 100 5.26 -0.56 -3.55
CA HIS A 100 5.54 0.73 -4.19
C HIS A 100 6.05 1.77 -3.18
N ILE A 101 5.42 1.86 -1.99
CA ILE A 101 5.86 2.77 -0.92
C ILE A 101 7.26 2.39 -0.42
N ARG A 102 7.58 1.09 -0.28
CA ARG A 102 8.94 0.64 0.11
C ARG A 102 9.98 1.07 -0.92
N LYS A 103 9.70 0.88 -2.21
CA LYS A 103 10.54 1.33 -3.31
C LYS A 103 10.77 2.85 -3.26
N ASP A 104 9.75 3.62 -2.94
CA ASP A 104 9.87 5.08 -2.82
C ASP A 104 10.72 5.53 -1.63
N VAL A 105 10.62 4.84 -0.48
CA VAL A 105 11.51 5.13 0.66
C VAL A 105 12.96 4.88 0.26
N ILE A 106 13.25 3.83 -0.50
CA ILE A 106 14.58 3.54 -1.02
C ILE A 106 15.02 4.62 -2.03
N LEU A 107 14.13 5.02 -2.96
CA LEU A 107 14.39 6.07 -3.93
C LEU A 107 14.72 7.40 -3.25
N ASN A 108 13.94 7.79 -2.26
CA ASN A 108 14.16 8.97 -1.44
C ASN A 108 15.52 8.90 -0.72
N THR A 109 15.84 7.75 -0.09
CA THR A 109 17.14 7.54 0.57
C THR A 109 18.30 7.69 -0.41
N ARG A 110 18.20 7.08 -1.60
CA ARG A 110 19.21 7.20 -2.67
C ARG A 110 19.34 8.64 -3.17
N SER A 111 18.23 9.37 -3.25
CA SER A 111 18.22 10.79 -3.63
C SER A 111 19.03 11.61 -2.62
N THR A 112 18.75 11.47 -1.32
CA THR A 112 19.50 12.15 -0.26
C THR A 112 20.98 11.76 -0.26
N MET A 113 21.30 10.47 -0.38
CA MET A 113 22.69 10.00 -0.44
C MET A 113 23.47 10.59 -1.62
N GLN A 114 22.85 10.69 -2.80
CA GLN A 114 23.50 11.34 -3.93
C GLN A 114 23.72 12.83 -3.70
N ARG A 115 22.79 13.54 -3.08
CA ARG A 115 22.99 14.97 -2.76
C ARG A 115 24.08 15.22 -1.72
N GLN A 116 24.40 14.24 -0.88
CA GLN A 116 25.51 14.33 0.07
C GLN A 116 26.90 14.30 -0.59
N THR A 117 26.99 13.91 -1.88
CA THR A 117 28.25 13.94 -2.66
C THR A 117 28.52 15.28 -3.34
N ARG A 118 27.66 16.29 -3.11
CA ARG A 118 27.90 17.66 -3.57
C ARG A 118 29.23 18.23 -3.04
N PRO A 119 29.88 19.15 -3.78
CA PRO A 119 31.08 19.83 -3.29
C PRO A 119 30.85 20.49 -1.92
N PRO A 120 31.89 20.64 -1.07
CA PRO A 120 31.74 21.12 0.30
C PRO A 120 30.99 22.46 0.43
N ARG A 121 31.20 23.40 -0.51
CA ARG A 121 30.54 24.71 -0.53
C ARG A 121 29.04 24.66 -0.87
N GLU A 122 28.57 23.55 -1.44
CA GLU A 122 27.18 23.31 -1.84
C GLU A 122 26.51 22.21 -0.99
N LYS A 123 27.16 21.79 0.10
CA LYS A 123 26.74 20.64 0.91
C LYS A 123 25.75 21.01 2.02
N ASP A 124 25.62 22.29 2.32
CA ASP A 124 24.71 22.80 3.34
C ASP A 124 23.26 22.43 3.02
N LEU A 125 22.47 22.22 4.07
CA LEU A 125 21.06 21.85 3.95
C LEU A 125 20.28 22.99 3.26
N ASP A 126 19.51 22.62 2.25
CA ASP A 126 18.65 23.54 1.52
C ASP A 126 17.18 23.09 1.50
N GLY A 127 16.31 23.93 0.94
CA GLY A 127 14.87 23.63 0.89
C GLY A 127 14.53 22.33 0.13
N ALA A 128 15.37 21.87 -0.79
CA ALA A 128 15.15 20.57 -1.44
C ALA A 128 15.49 19.40 -0.50
N ASP A 129 16.41 19.58 0.46
CA ASP A 129 16.69 18.59 1.50
C ASP A 129 15.52 18.52 2.51
N ASP A 130 14.90 19.65 2.82
CA ASP A 130 13.68 19.70 3.64
C ASP A 130 12.52 18.97 2.98
N LEU A 131 12.31 19.18 1.67
CA LEU A 131 11.30 18.48 0.88
C LEU A 131 11.55 16.95 0.85
N LEU A 132 12.80 16.53 0.65
CA LEU A 132 13.18 15.11 0.73
C LEU A 132 12.94 14.53 2.12
N GLY A 133 13.24 15.28 3.19
CA GLY A 133 12.96 14.90 4.56
C GLY A 133 11.46 14.76 4.86
N ALA A 134 10.65 15.70 4.36
CA ALA A 134 9.19 15.67 4.49
C ALA A 134 8.57 14.49 3.73
N GLU A 135 8.99 14.25 2.49
CA GLU A 135 8.59 13.09 1.69
C GLU A 135 8.89 11.79 2.43
N ARG A 136 10.10 11.64 2.98
CA ARG A 136 10.49 10.45 3.75
C ARG A 136 9.53 10.20 4.92
N LYS A 137 9.23 11.24 5.70
CA LYS A 137 8.31 11.15 6.85
C LYS A 137 6.91 10.74 6.39
N HIS A 138 6.40 11.32 5.31
CA HIS A 138 5.10 10.95 4.73
C HIS A 138 5.07 9.50 4.25
N LEU A 139 6.08 9.05 3.50
CA LEU A 139 6.15 7.67 3.01
C LEU A 139 6.21 6.65 4.16
N LEU A 140 6.96 6.94 5.23
CA LEU A 140 7.01 6.08 6.41
C LEU A 140 5.68 6.04 7.17
N LYS A 141 4.95 7.16 7.23
CA LYS A 141 3.60 7.19 7.81
C LYS A 141 2.63 6.34 6.99
N LEU A 142 2.63 6.50 5.67
CA LEU A 142 1.80 5.72 4.74
C LEU A 142 2.11 4.22 4.83
N LYS A 143 3.40 3.85 4.90
CA LYS A 143 3.85 2.47 5.11
C LYS A 143 3.21 1.86 6.37
N ARG A 144 3.27 2.56 7.51
CA ARG A 144 2.70 2.06 8.78
C ARG A 144 1.19 1.88 8.71
N ILE A 145 0.48 2.79 8.04
CA ILE A 145 -0.97 2.71 7.83
C ILE A 145 -1.32 1.47 7.01
N LEU A 146 -0.65 1.26 5.87
CA LEU A 146 -0.87 0.07 5.04
C LEU A 146 -0.52 -1.23 5.78
N GLU A 147 0.57 -1.26 6.54
CA GLU A 147 0.93 -2.44 7.34
C GLU A 147 -0.12 -2.78 8.42
N ALA A 148 -0.74 -1.77 9.03
CA ALA A 148 -1.84 -1.97 9.98
C ALA A 148 -3.11 -2.51 9.30
N GLN A 149 -3.43 -1.98 8.11
CA GLN A 149 -4.54 -2.48 7.30
C GLN A 149 -4.30 -3.93 6.84
N LEU A 150 -3.07 -4.27 6.43
CA LEU A 150 -2.69 -5.65 6.07
C LEU A 150 -2.94 -6.64 7.21
N ARG A 151 -2.54 -6.29 8.44
CA ARG A 151 -2.77 -7.13 9.63
C ARG A 151 -4.26 -7.31 9.90
N SER A 152 -5.06 -6.26 9.70
CA SER A 152 -6.51 -6.31 9.89
C SER A 152 -7.18 -7.23 8.86
N VAL A 153 -6.76 -7.15 7.60
CA VAL A 153 -7.19 -8.05 6.52
C VAL A 153 -6.81 -9.51 6.81
N GLN A 154 -5.57 -9.76 7.22
CA GLN A 154 -5.11 -11.11 7.58
C GLN A 154 -5.92 -11.71 8.74
N LYS A 155 -6.19 -10.92 9.79
CA LYS A 155 -7.03 -11.35 10.91
C LYS A 155 -8.45 -11.67 10.46
N GLN A 156 -9.05 -10.83 9.61
CA GLN A 156 -10.41 -11.06 9.12
C GLN A 156 -10.50 -12.27 8.20
N LEU A 157 -9.48 -12.56 7.39
CA LEU A 157 -9.39 -13.80 6.60
C LEU A 157 -9.40 -15.05 7.49
N GLN A 158 -8.72 -15.03 8.64
CA GLN A 158 -8.76 -16.15 9.61
C GLN A 158 -10.18 -16.34 10.18
N VAL A 159 -10.89 -15.25 10.48
CA VAL A 159 -12.28 -15.30 10.97
C VAL A 159 -13.22 -15.90 9.91
N LEU A 160 -13.08 -15.50 8.65
CA LEU A 160 -13.85 -16.05 7.54
C LEU A 160 -13.52 -17.53 7.29
N ASP A 161 -12.25 -17.94 7.37
CA ASP A 161 -11.87 -19.36 7.25
C ASP A 161 -12.48 -20.20 8.39
N GLY A 162 -12.49 -19.66 9.62
CA GLY A 162 -13.17 -20.29 10.75
C GLY A 162 -14.69 -20.41 10.57
N ALA A 163 -15.34 -19.42 9.94
CA ALA A 163 -16.75 -19.49 9.57
C ALA A 163 -17.00 -20.54 8.47
N ARG A 164 -16.14 -20.58 7.44
CA ARG A 164 -16.17 -21.58 6.36
C ARG A 164 -16.10 -23.00 6.90
N LYS A 165 -15.13 -23.29 7.78
CA LYS A 165 -14.97 -24.62 8.40
C LYS A 165 -16.20 -25.06 9.19
N ARG A 166 -16.80 -24.15 9.98
CA ARG A 166 -18.03 -24.44 10.75
C ARG A 166 -19.24 -24.67 9.85
N LEU A 167 -19.39 -23.90 8.77
CA LEU A 167 -20.43 -24.11 7.76
C LEU A 167 -20.27 -25.47 7.08
N THR A 168 -19.04 -25.84 6.68
CA THR A 168 -18.74 -27.14 6.08
C THR A 168 -19.07 -28.29 7.04
N ALA A 169 -18.70 -28.21 8.31
CA ALA A 169 -19.01 -29.23 9.31
C ALA A 169 -20.53 -29.39 9.50
N SER A 170 -21.27 -28.28 9.66
CA SER A 170 -22.73 -28.31 9.81
C SER A 170 -23.42 -28.88 8.58
N LEU A 171 -22.91 -28.55 7.39
CA LEU A 171 -23.41 -29.07 6.12
C LEU A 171 -23.16 -30.58 5.98
N GLN A 172 -21.97 -31.06 6.36
CA GLN A 172 -21.62 -32.49 6.33
C GLN A 172 -22.44 -33.30 7.33
N GLU A 173 -22.68 -32.79 8.54
CA GLU A 173 -23.54 -33.44 9.53
C GLU A 173 -24.96 -33.61 8.97
N ARG A 174 -25.54 -32.53 8.44
CA ARG A 174 -26.92 -32.52 7.92
C ARG A 174 -27.07 -33.32 6.63
N SER A 175 -26.01 -33.45 5.83
CA SER A 175 -26.06 -34.22 4.58
C SER A 175 -26.23 -35.71 4.80
N ARG A 176 -25.76 -36.26 5.95
CA ARG A 176 -25.86 -37.70 6.27
C ARG A 176 -27.29 -38.24 6.23
N VAL A 177 -28.28 -37.40 6.57
CA VAL A 177 -29.70 -37.76 6.54
C VAL A 177 -30.18 -38.01 5.10
N LEU A 178 -29.54 -37.40 4.11
CA LEU A 178 -29.89 -37.53 2.70
C LEU A 178 -29.19 -38.70 2.00
N ASP A 179 -28.29 -39.43 2.66
CA ASP A 179 -27.45 -40.45 2.02
C ASP A 179 -28.25 -41.66 1.48
N LEU A 180 -29.40 -41.98 2.08
CA LEU A 180 -30.25 -43.12 1.71
C LEU A 180 -31.42 -42.78 0.77
N ILE A 181 -31.87 -41.52 0.76
CA ILE A 181 -33.07 -41.09 0.02
C ILE A 181 -32.67 -40.03 -1.02
N CYS A 182 -32.21 -40.52 -2.17
CA CYS A 182 -31.87 -39.73 -3.35
C CYS A 182 -33.13 -39.27 -4.12
N HIS A 183 -34.00 -38.51 -3.47
CA HIS A 183 -34.97 -37.71 -4.22
C HIS A 183 -34.19 -36.59 -4.93
N ALA A 184 -34.36 -36.36 -6.23
CA ALA A 184 -33.82 -35.13 -6.83
C ALA A 184 -34.39 -33.90 -6.10
N VAL A 185 -33.74 -32.73 -6.13
CA VAL A 185 -34.36 -31.46 -5.65
C VAL A 185 -35.72 -31.24 -6.34
N SER A 186 -35.85 -31.76 -7.56
CA SER A 186 -37.07 -31.86 -8.36
C SER A 186 -38.18 -32.70 -7.73
N ALA A 187 -37.89 -33.74 -6.94
CA ALA A 187 -38.89 -34.61 -6.31
C ALA A 187 -39.50 -34.00 -5.01
N VAL A 188 -39.05 -32.80 -4.63
CA VAL A 188 -39.79 -31.92 -3.70
C VAL A 188 -40.97 -31.24 -4.42
N ARG A 189 -40.91 -31.12 -5.76
CA ARG A 189 -42.02 -30.67 -6.61
C ARG A 189 -42.86 -31.90 -6.90
N GLY A 190 -44.03 -32.01 -6.28
CA GLY A 190 -45.00 -33.02 -6.65
C GLY A 190 -45.14 -33.07 -8.18
N ALA A 191 -45.15 -34.28 -8.75
CA ALA A 191 -45.40 -34.46 -10.16
C ALA A 191 -46.77 -33.82 -10.49
N GLY A 192 -46.77 -32.65 -11.11
CA GLY A 192 -48.00 -32.06 -11.68
C GLY A 192 -48.31 -30.58 -11.43
N ILE A 193 -47.52 -29.77 -10.71
CA ILE A 193 -47.85 -28.35 -10.52
C ILE A 193 -46.95 -27.46 -11.39
N LYS A 194 -47.52 -27.02 -12.52
CA LYS A 194 -47.01 -25.92 -13.34
C LYS A 194 -47.21 -24.60 -12.60
N ASP A 195 -46.23 -23.71 -12.73
CA ASP A 195 -46.33 -22.25 -12.52
C ASP A 195 -46.72 -21.75 -11.12
N GLN A 196 -45.74 -21.75 -10.19
CA GLN A 196 -45.42 -20.67 -9.24
C GLN A 196 -44.28 -21.15 -8.33
N ALA A 197 -43.06 -20.68 -8.60
CA ALA A 197 -41.85 -21.14 -7.92
C ALA A 197 -41.68 -20.45 -6.56
N GLU A 198 -42.35 -20.94 -5.51
CA GLU A 198 -41.98 -20.59 -4.14
C GLU A 198 -40.66 -21.28 -3.76
N LYS A 199 -39.68 -20.50 -3.29
CA LYS A 199 -38.43 -21.02 -2.73
C LYS A 199 -38.77 -22.01 -1.61
N PRO A 200 -38.05 -23.15 -1.48
CA PRO A 200 -38.26 -24.07 -0.38
C PRO A 200 -38.11 -23.31 0.95
N VAL A 201 -39.22 -23.16 1.67
CA VAL A 201 -39.29 -22.41 2.92
C VAL A 201 -38.47 -23.16 3.96
N THR A 202 -37.46 -22.49 4.53
CA THR A 202 -36.71 -23.09 5.64
C THR A 202 -37.63 -23.25 6.84
N PRO A 203 -37.65 -24.44 7.48
CA PRO A 203 -38.48 -24.67 8.66
C PRO A 203 -38.05 -23.75 9.81
N PRO A 204 -38.90 -23.55 10.83
CA PRO A 204 -38.53 -22.83 12.04
C PRO A 204 -37.37 -23.52 12.76
N VAL A 205 -36.67 -22.76 13.59
CA VAL A 205 -35.54 -23.28 14.39
C VAL A 205 -36.10 -24.17 15.49
N GLU A 206 -35.68 -25.44 15.52
CA GLU A 206 -36.12 -26.42 16.52
C GLU A 206 -34.93 -27.25 17.02
N PRO A 207 -34.83 -27.54 18.34
CA PRO A 207 -33.68 -28.25 18.91
C PRO A 207 -33.43 -29.64 18.33
N LEU A 208 -34.51 -30.38 18.02
CA LEU A 208 -34.46 -31.75 17.49
C LEU A 208 -34.89 -31.83 16.02
N GLY A 209 -35.08 -30.68 15.37
CA GLY A 209 -35.58 -30.59 14.01
C GLY A 209 -34.48 -30.58 12.93
N PRO A 210 -34.89 -30.52 11.65
CA PRO A 210 -33.98 -30.35 10.52
C PRO A 210 -33.09 -29.11 10.63
N TYR A 211 -33.65 -28.02 11.15
CA TYR A 211 -32.98 -26.74 11.34
C TYR A 211 -32.72 -26.47 12.82
N THR A 212 -31.53 -26.85 13.29
CA THR A 212 -31.14 -26.69 14.69
C THR A 212 -30.68 -25.27 14.99
N PRO A 213 -30.70 -24.87 16.27
CA PRO A 213 -30.09 -23.62 16.74
C PRO A 213 -28.63 -23.47 16.31
N GLU A 214 -27.87 -24.58 16.26
CA GLU A 214 -26.48 -24.57 15.79
C GLU A 214 -26.35 -24.18 14.32
N CYS A 215 -27.18 -24.75 13.43
CA CYS A 215 -27.21 -24.35 12.02
C CYS A 215 -27.55 -22.86 11.86
N ALA A 216 -28.54 -22.37 12.63
CA ALA A 216 -28.93 -20.96 12.61
C ALA A 216 -27.79 -20.05 13.08
N ARG A 217 -27.11 -20.42 14.17
CA ARG A 217 -25.97 -19.69 14.73
C ARG A 217 -24.78 -19.66 13.77
N VAL A 218 -24.46 -20.77 13.11
CA VAL A 218 -23.36 -20.83 12.14
C VAL A 218 -23.65 -19.93 10.94
N ILE A 219 -24.90 -19.90 10.44
CA ILE A 219 -25.30 -18.99 9.36
C ILE A 219 -25.20 -17.53 9.80
N SER A 220 -25.73 -17.19 10.98
CA SER A 220 -25.71 -15.82 11.52
C SER A 220 -24.28 -15.33 11.75
N THR A 221 -23.43 -16.12 12.40
CA THR A 221 -22.02 -15.77 12.64
C THR A 221 -21.21 -15.62 11.34
N ALA A 222 -21.51 -16.42 10.31
CA ALA A 222 -20.92 -16.26 8.99
C ALA A 222 -21.39 -14.96 8.30
N ALA A 223 -22.68 -14.62 8.40
CA ALA A 223 -23.22 -13.38 7.86
C ALA A 223 -22.58 -12.14 8.50
N GLU A 224 -22.41 -12.13 9.82
CA GLU A 224 -21.69 -11.06 10.54
C GLU A 224 -20.22 -10.96 10.11
N ALA A 225 -19.54 -12.10 9.95
CA ALA A 225 -18.16 -12.12 9.48
C ALA A 225 -18.04 -11.56 8.05
N ARG A 226 -18.99 -11.88 7.16
CA ARG A 226 -19.05 -11.29 5.82
C ARG A 226 -19.31 -9.79 5.88
N GLN A 227 -20.22 -9.32 6.73
CA GLN A 227 -20.50 -7.90 6.87
C GLN A 227 -19.27 -7.11 7.34
N ARG A 228 -18.54 -7.63 8.34
CA ARG A 228 -17.28 -7.03 8.79
C ARG A 228 -16.23 -7.00 7.67
N SER A 229 -16.16 -8.06 6.86
CA SER A 229 -15.26 -8.12 5.71
C SER A 229 -15.61 -7.09 4.63
N THR A 230 -16.90 -6.93 4.31
CA THR A 230 -17.36 -5.91 3.36
C THR A 230 -16.98 -4.50 3.79
N ASN A 231 -17.14 -4.17 5.08
CA ASN A 231 -16.73 -2.87 5.61
C ASN A 231 -15.21 -2.69 5.50
N LEU A 232 -14.44 -3.71 5.91
CA LEU A 232 -12.98 -3.68 5.84
C LEU A 232 -12.47 -3.52 4.39
N ARG A 233 -13.13 -4.12 3.39
CA ARG A 233 -12.77 -3.93 1.98
C ARG A 233 -12.94 -2.48 1.52
N LYS A 234 -13.98 -1.78 2.01
CA LYS A 234 -14.15 -0.35 1.71
C LYS A 234 -13.04 0.48 2.34
N GLU A 235 -12.73 0.24 3.62
CA GLU A 235 -11.63 0.90 4.32
C GLU A 235 -10.28 0.66 3.63
N VAL A 236 -10.01 -0.56 3.16
CA VAL A 236 -8.80 -0.90 2.40
C VAL A 236 -8.75 -0.14 1.07
N ALA A 237 -9.85 -0.10 0.32
CA ALA A 237 -9.92 0.63 -0.95
C ALA A 237 -9.66 2.13 -0.76
N GLU A 238 -10.29 2.74 0.25
CA GLU A 238 -10.09 4.14 0.62
C GLU A 238 -8.65 4.41 1.06
N ALA A 239 -8.07 3.54 1.90
CA ALA A 239 -6.69 3.67 2.35
C ALA A 239 -5.68 3.58 1.19
N ILE A 240 -5.91 2.68 0.23
CA ILE A 240 -5.10 2.57 -0.99
C ILE A 240 -5.22 3.85 -1.82
N GLU A 241 -6.44 4.32 -2.08
CA GLU A 241 -6.67 5.53 -2.88
C GLU A 241 -6.03 6.77 -2.26
N GLN A 242 -6.22 6.98 -0.96
CA GLN A 242 -5.59 8.08 -0.22
C GLN A 242 -4.07 7.98 -0.25
N THR A 243 -3.53 6.77 -0.09
CA THR A 243 -2.08 6.55 -0.15
C THR A 243 -1.52 6.92 -1.51
N VAL A 244 -2.16 6.47 -2.60
CA VAL A 244 -1.71 6.79 -3.97
C VAL A 244 -1.78 8.29 -4.24
N LYS A 245 -2.83 8.99 -3.78
CA LYS A 245 -2.95 10.45 -3.93
C LYS A 245 -1.84 11.19 -3.18
N LEU A 246 -1.64 10.88 -1.89
CA LEU A 246 -0.63 11.53 -1.05
C LEU A 246 0.80 11.22 -1.51
N GLN A 247 1.05 9.97 -1.92
CA GLN A 247 2.32 9.54 -2.50
C GLN A 247 2.65 10.36 -3.76
N LYS A 248 1.71 10.47 -4.71
CA LYS A 248 1.91 11.26 -5.94
C LYS A 248 2.17 12.74 -5.64
N ALA A 249 1.41 13.33 -4.72
CA ALA A 249 1.59 14.73 -4.33
C ALA A 249 2.97 14.97 -3.69
N ALA A 250 3.41 14.09 -2.79
CA ALA A 250 4.74 14.18 -2.17
C ALA A 250 5.86 14.07 -3.23
N HIS A 251 5.76 13.09 -4.13
CA HIS A 251 6.73 12.92 -5.22
C HIS A 251 6.81 14.13 -6.14
N GLN A 252 5.65 14.68 -6.51
CA GLN A 252 5.56 15.85 -7.38
C GLN A 252 6.22 17.05 -6.73
N SER A 253 5.90 17.32 -5.46
CA SER A 253 6.49 18.43 -4.69
C SER A 253 8.02 18.34 -4.63
N VAL A 254 8.58 17.16 -4.36
CA VAL A 254 10.04 16.97 -4.35
C VAL A 254 10.65 17.12 -5.74
N ASN A 255 10.03 16.55 -6.77
CA ASN A 255 10.55 16.62 -8.13
C ASN A 255 10.56 18.05 -8.68
N ASP A 256 9.53 18.83 -8.35
CA ASP A 256 9.44 20.25 -8.72
C ASP A 256 10.48 21.05 -7.96
N GLY A 257 10.61 20.83 -6.64
CA GLY A 257 11.63 21.49 -5.82
C GLY A 257 13.06 21.19 -6.27
N LEU A 258 13.36 19.93 -6.65
CA LEU A 258 14.67 19.56 -7.20
C LEU A 258 14.89 20.18 -8.59
N THR A 259 13.86 20.25 -9.43
CA THR A 259 13.96 20.89 -10.76
C THR A 259 14.22 22.38 -10.63
N GLN A 260 13.52 23.05 -9.70
CA GLN A 260 13.74 24.46 -9.37
C GLN A 260 15.17 24.67 -8.83
N LYS A 261 15.64 23.83 -7.90
CA LYS A 261 16.99 23.93 -7.35
C LYS A 261 18.08 23.80 -8.43
N VAL A 262 17.89 22.88 -9.38
CA VAL A 262 18.79 22.73 -10.53
C VAL A 262 18.79 24.02 -11.37
N ALA A 263 17.61 24.59 -11.67
CA ALA A 263 17.51 25.83 -12.44
C ALA A 263 18.23 26.99 -11.73
N GLU A 264 17.96 27.20 -10.44
CA GLU A 264 18.62 28.24 -9.63
C GLU A 264 20.15 28.09 -9.63
N THR A 265 20.64 26.85 -9.44
CA THR A 265 22.09 26.57 -9.43
C THR A 265 22.74 26.84 -10.79
N VAL A 266 22.05 26.50 -11.88
CA VAL A 266 22.51 26.77 -13.25
C VAL A 266 22.53 28.28 -13.53
N THR A 267 21.51 29.02 -13.12
CA THR A 267 21.46 30.48 -13.27
C THR A 267 22.58 31.15 -12.48
N MET A 268 22.81 30.73 -11.22
CA MET A 268 23.93 31.26 -10.43
C MET A 268 25.29 30.98 -11.07
N LYS A 269 25.48 29.77 -11.63
CA LYS A 269 26.68 29.45 -12.40
C LYS A 269 26.87 30.40 -13.60
N GLN A 270 25.80 30.70 -14.33
CA GLN A 270 25.87 31.63 -15.46
C GLN A 270 26.31 33.04 -15.02
N HIS A 271 25.74 33.56 -13.92
CA HIS A 271 26.17 34.84 -13.37
C HIS A 271 27.64 34.85 -12.94
N LEU A 272 28.11 33.77 -12.31
CA LEU A 272 29.52 33.64 -11.93
C LEU A 272 30.45 33.62 -13.15
N LEU A 273 30.05 32.94 -14.24
CA LEU A 273 30.83 32.94 -15.49
C LEU A 273 30.92 34.33 -16.14
N VAL A 274 29.82 35.10 -16.12
CA VAL A 274 29.82 36.48 -16.59
C VAL A 274 30.73 37.34 -15.72
N GLY A 275 30.59 37.26 -14.39
CA GLY A 275 31.45 37.99 -13.44
C GLY A 275 32.93 37.62 -13.56
N ALA A 276 33.26 36.36 -13.85
CA ALA A 276 34.62 35.93 -14.13
C ALA A 276 35.18 36.60 -15.41
N GLY A 277 34.35 36.71 -16.45
CA GLY A 277 34.68 37.42 -17.68
C GLY A 277 34.92 38.92 -17.46
N GLU A 278 34.05 39.58 -16.70
CA GLU A 278 34.22 40.99 -16.32
C GLU A 278 35.49 41.22 -15.52
N THR A 279 35.77 40.34 -14.55
CA THR A 279 37.01 40.38 -13.75
C THR A 279 38.24 40.19 -14.64
N GLN A 280 38.18 39.30 -15.63
CA GLN A 280 39.27 39.12 -16.61
C GLN A 280 39.50 40.39 -17.45
N MET A 281 38.44 41.03 -17.92
CA MET A 281 38.54 42.30 -18.64
C MET A 281 39.14 43.41 -17.77
N ALA A 282 38.75 43.48 -16.50
CA ALA A 282 39.30 44.43 -15.53
C ALA A 282 40.79 44.19 -15.27
N ILE A 283 41.24 42.92 -15.19
CA ILE A 283 42.66 42.56 -15.10
C ILE A 283 43.41 43.08 -16.32
N HIS A 284 42.92 42.82 -17.53
CA HIS A 284 43.57 43.27 -18.77
C HIS A 284 43.65 44.79 -18.86
N ARG A 285 42.58 45.50 -18.47
CA ARG A 285 42.57 46.97 -18.44
C ARG A 285 43.58 47.51 -17.44
N SER A 286 43.60 46.95 -16.23
CA SER A 286 44.52 47.37 -15.16
C SER A 286 45.98 47.06 -15.51
N GLN A 287 46.24 45.94 -16.20
CA GLN A 287 47.57 45.59 -16.69
C GLN A 287 48.05 46.60 -17.73
N ARG A 288 47.22 46.95 -18.73
CA ARG A 288 47.60 47.98 -19.70
C ARG A 288 47.90 49.34 -19.04
N TRP A 289 47.12 49.70 -18.02
CA TRP A 289 47.36 50.93 -17.27
C TRP A 289 48.65 50.86 -16.44
N TYR A 290 48.95 49.70 -15.85
CA TYR A 290 50.21 49.45 -15.17
C TYR A 290 51.39 49.62 -16.13
N ASP A 291 51.36 48.96 -17.30
CA ASP A 291 52.43 49.00 -18.30
C ASP A 291 52.63 50.44 -18.83
N ALA A 292 51.55 51.19 -19.06
CA ALA A 292 51.62 52.60 -19.47
C ALA A 292 52.20 53.51 -18.36
N THR A 293 51.85 53.26 -17.10
CA THR A 293 52.39 54.01 -15.95
C THR A 293 53.87 53.70 -15.73
N GLU A 294 54.28 52.44 -15.92
CA GLU A 294 55.67 51.99 -15.87
C GLU A 294 56.51 52.68 -16.94
N MET A 295 55.99 52.74 -18.17
CA MET A 295 56.63 53.43 -19.28
C MET A 295 56.75 54.95 -19.01
N ALA A 296 55.69 55.58 -18.49
CA ALA A 296 55.71 56.99 -18.08
C ALA A 296 56.72 57.28 -16.95
N LEU A 297 56.84 56.37 -15.98
CA LEU A 297 57.85 56.45 -14.93
C LEU A 297 59.26 56.35 -15.52
N GLY A 298 59.50 55.41 -16.45
CA GLY A 298 60.75 55.29 -17.17
C GLY A 298 61.13 56.56 -17.94
N TYR A 299 60.17 57.22 -18.60
CA TYR A 299 60.39 58.51 -19.25
C TYR A 299 60.69 59.65 -18.28
N THR A 300 60.01 59.67 -17.12
CA THR A 300 60.21 60.69 -16.09
C THR A 300 61.58 60.57 -15.44
N LEU A 301 62.07 59.34 -15.26
CA LEU A 301 63.41 59.08 -14.74
C LEU A 301 64.49 59.36 -15.80
N GLY A 302 64.25 59.03 -17.07
CA GLY A 302 65.19 59.24 -18.17
C GLY A 302 66.22 58.12 -18.33
N PRO A 303 66.92 58.01 -19.48
CA PRO A 303 67.97 57.02 -19.73
C PRO A 303 69.13 57.10 -18.71
N VAL A 304 69.67 55.92 -18.40
CA VAL A 304 70.95 55.78 -17.69
C VAL A 304 72.07 55.74 -18.73
N ALA A 305 72.72 56.87 -18.98
CA ALA A 305 73.92 56.96 -19.79
C ALA A 305 75.00 57.76 -19.05
N TYR A 306 76.26 57.30 -19.13
CA TYR A 306 77.43 58.00 -18.54
C TYR A 306 78.06 59.03 -19.49
N SER A 307 77.57 59.11 -20.73
CA SER A 307 78.02 60.07 -21.74
C SER A 307 77.11 61.30 -21.71
N ASP A 308 77.71 62.46 -21.48
CA ASP A 308 77.08 63.75 -21.17
C ASP A 308 76.40 64.39 -22.40
N LEU A 309 75.21 63.90 -22.79
CA LEU A 309 74.47 64.45 -23.95
C LEU A 309 72.96 64.59 -23.71
N THR A 310 72.56 65.86 -23.57
CA THR A 310 71.26 66.48 -23.85
C THR A 310 70.03 66.04 -23.02
N THR A 311 69.54 66.98 -22.20
CA THR A 311 68.16 67.23 -21.69
C THR A 311 67.24 66.12 -21.18
N ARG A 312 67.57 64.83 -21.33
CA ARG A 312 66.69 63.70 -20.96
C ARG A 312 67.30 62.77 -19.91
N GLU A 313 68.49 63.05 -19.43
CA GLU A 313 69.16 62.19 -18.46
C GLU A 313 68.58 62.32 -17.05
N ARG A 314 68.80 61.27 -16.26
CA ARG A 314 68.51 61.21 -14.83
C ARG A 314 69.09 62.40 -14.05
N LEU A 315 68.29 62.97 -13.16
CA LEU A 315 68.66 64.11 -12.31
C LEU A 315 69.70 63.77 -11.23
N ASP A 316 69.96 62.48 -10.97
CA ASP A 316 71.02 61.99 -10.08
C ASP A 316 72.42 61.95 -10.74
N ARG A 317 72.58 62.46 -11.97
CA ARG A 317 73.89 62.56 -12.63
C ARG A 317 74.88 63.46 -11.88
N PRO A 318 76.20 63.16 -11.94
CA PRO A 318 77.23 63.93 -11.23
C PRO A 318 77.20 65.45 -11.51
N ALA A 319 76.85 65.88 -12.73
CA ALA A 319 76.78 67.29 -13.10
C ALA A 319 75.73 68.08 -12.30
N VAL A 320 74.54 67.51 -12.10
CA VAL A 320 73.46 68.13 -11.30
C VAL A 320 73.83 68.13 -9.82
N GLN A 321 74.44 67.05 -9.34
CA GLN A 321 74.93 66.97 -7.95
C GLN A 321 76.02 68.02 -7.67
N VAL A 322 76.95 68.25 -8.60
CA VAL A 322 78.00 69.27 -8.46
C VAL A 322 77.42 70.69 -8.48
N TYR A 323 76.45 70.97 -9.36
CA TYR A 323 75.77 72.26 -9.41
C TYR A 323 75.02 72.58 -8.10
N GLN A 324 74.36 71.58 -7.52
CA GLN A 324 73.60 71.70 -6.27
C GLN A 324 74.47 71.74 -4.99
N ARG A 325 75.80 71.53 -5.08
CA ARG A 325 76.72 71.66 -3.91
C ARG A 325 76.88 73.10 -3.43
N HIS A 326 76.57 74.10 -4.26
CA HIS A 326 76.66 75.50 -3.87
C HIS A 326 75.34 76.00 -3.26
N PRO A 327 75.37 76.64 -2.07
CA PRO A 327 74.18 77.23 -1.47
C PRO A 327 73.54 78.25 -2.41
N GLY A 328 72.25 78.09 -2.73
CA GLY A 328 71.50 78.96 -3.64
C GLY A 328 71.22 78.39 -5.03
N ASN A 329 71.96 77.35 -5.46
CA ASN A 329 71.77 76.71 -6.76
C ASN A 329 70.80 75.53 -6.65
N GLN A 330 69.50 75.81 -6.64
CA GLN A 330 68.43 74.80 -6.69
C GLN A 330 67.82 74.75 -8.10
N LEU A 331 67.55 73.54 -8.59
CA LEU A 331 66.79 73.33 -9.83
C LEU A 331 65.33 73.06 -9.46
N PRO A 332 64.41 74.03 -9.61
CA PRO A 332 63.00 73.84 -9.27
C PRO A 332 62.35 72.75 -10.15
N GLU A 333 62.72 72.65 -11.44
CA GLU A 333 62.21 71.59 -12.33
C GLU A 333 62.60 70.19 -11.85
N ALA A 334 63.76 70.04 -11.20
CA ALA A 334 64.20 68.76 -10.66
C ALA A 334 63.31 68.27 -9.52
N ARG A 335 62.80 69.20 -8.69
CA ARG A 335 61.85 68.88 -7.61
C ARG A 335 60.50 68.43 -8.16
N GLU A 336 60.03 69.06 -9.23
CA GLU A 336 58.75 68.70 -9.87
C GLU A 336 58.82 67.32 -10.54
N ILE A 337 59.95 66.99 -11.19
CA ILE A 337 60.18 65.68 -11.81
C ILE A 337 60.27 64.57 -10.74
N VAL A 338 60.97 64.81 -9.63
CA VAL A 338 61.03 63.85 -8.50
C VAL A 338 59.64 63.62 -7.92
N LYS A 339 58.88 64.70 -7.66
CA LYS A 339 57.49 64.60 -7.16
C LYS A 339 56.57 63.87 -8.14
N GLY A 340 56.73 64.09 -9.45
CA GLY A 340 56.01 63.37 -10.50
C GLY A 340 56.36 61.88 -10.53
N GLY A 341 57.64 61.55 -10.41
CA GLY A 341 58.14 60.17 -10.33
C GLY A 341 57.62 59.43 -9.09
N GLU A 342 57.63 60.07 -7.92
CA GLU A 342 57.04 59.52 -6.69
C GLU A 342 55.54 59.25 -6.86
N GLY A 343 54.79 60.18 -7.46
CA GLY A 343 53.36 60.00 -7.75
C GLY A 343 53.09 58.82 -8.70
N LEU A 344 53.90 58.68 -9.75
CA LEU A 344 53.83 57.55 -10.67
C LEU A 344 54.17 56.23 -9.98
N GLN A 345 55.19 56.20 -9.12
CA GLN A 345 55.57 55.00 -8.35
C GLN A 345 54.45 54.57 -7.38
N VAL A 346 53.79 55.52 -6.72
CA VAL A 346 52.62 55.23 -5.86
C VAL A 346 51.47 54.66 -6.67
N SER A 347 51.18 55.24 -7.85
CA SER A 347 50.15 54.74 -8.77
C SER A 347 50.48 53.33 -9.28
N LEU A 348 51.73 53.06 -9.63
CA LEU A 348 52.23 51.75 -10.04
C LEU A 348 52.05 50.70 -8.95
N ASN A 349 52.44 51.02 -7.71
CA ASN A 349 52.27 50.13 -6.56
C ASN A 349 50.79 49.87 -6.23
N ALA A 350 49.92 50.88 -6.39
CA ALA A 350 48.48 50.73 -6.21
C ALA A 350 47.85 49.83 -7.28
N THR A 351 48.21 50.04 -8.54
CA THR A 351 47.68 49.26 -9.68
C THR A 351 48.17 47.81 -9.64
N ALA A 352 49.44 47.55 -9.27
CA ALA A 352 49.96 46.21 -9.04
C ALA A 352 49.16 45.43 -7.97
N ARG A 353 48.89 46.08 -6.82
CA ARG A 353 48.08 45.49 -5.75
C ARG A 353 46.66 45.19 -6.23
N ASN A 354 46.05 46.11 -6.98
CA ASN A 354 44.70 45.91 -7.54
C ASN A 354 44.66 44.73 -8.53
N VAL A 355 45.66 44.60 -9.41
CA VAL A 355 45.79 43.44 -10.31
C VAL A 355 45.91 42.14 -9.52
N GLY A 356 46.72 42.12 -8.46
CA GLY A 356 46.85 40.98 -7.55
C GLY A 356 45.51 40.58 -6.91
N LEU A 357 44.76 41.56 -6.40
CA LEU A 357 43.44 41.34 -5.81
C LEU A 357 42.43 40.81 -6.85
N LEU A 358 42.40 41.40 -8.04
CA LEU A 358 41.52 40.94 -9.14
C LEU A 358 41.83 39.50 -9.55
N ARG A 359 43.10 39.10 -9.62
CA ARG A 359 43.50 37.71 -9.91
C ARG A 359 43.01 36.74 -8.83
N LEU A 360 43.11 37.12 -7.55
CA LEU A 360 42.59 36.31 -6.44
C LEU A 360 41.06 36.19 -6.50
N THR A 361 40.36 37.29 -6.75
CA THR A 361 38.91 37.30 -6.90
C THR A 361 38.48 36.42 -8.07
N LYS A 362 39.14 36.53 -9.23
CA LYS A 362 38.86 35.68 -10.38
C LYS A 362 38.97 34.21 -10.02
N LYS A 363 40.07 33.81 -9.37
CA LYS A 363 40.26 32.42 -8.93
C LYS A 363 39.12 31.94 -8.04
N ARG A 364 38.67 32.77 -7.08
CA ARG A 364 37.53 32.43 -6.20
C ARG A 364 36.22 32.26 -6.96
N VAL A 365 35.94 33.12 -7.93
CA VAL A 365 34.74 33.06 -8.78
C VAL A 365 34.79 31.82 -9.68
N ASP A 366 35.94 31.52 -10.28
CA ASP A 366 36.14 30.32 -11.09
C ASP A 366 35.97 29.03 -10.25
N ASP A 367 36.52 29.00 -9.03
CA ASP A 367 36.35 27.90 -8.09
C ASP A 367 34.87 27.70 -7.73
N ASP A 368 34.15 28.78 -7.46
CA ASP A 368 32.72 28.75 -7.13
C ASP A 368 31.87 28.28 -8.32
N ALA A 369 32.17 28.76 -9.53
CA ALA A 369 31.49 28.32 -10.76
C ALA A 369 31.67 26.82 -11.02
N ARG A 370 32.86 26.27 -10.71
CA ARG A 370 33.13 24.82 -10.81
C ARG A 370 32.33 24.01 -9.80
N ASP A 371 32.25 24.47 -8.56
CA ASP A 371 31.45 23.80 -7.52
C ASP A 371 29.95 23.84 -7.85
N LYS A 372 29.42 25.00 -8.26
CA LYS A 372 28.04 25.14 -8.75
C LYS A 372 27.74 24.23 -9.94
N HIS A 373 28.69 24.09 -10.87
CA HIS A 373 28.53 23.16 -12.00
C HIS A 373 28.39 21.71 -11.54
N ARG A 374 29.26 21.25 -10.64
CA ARG A 374 29.21 19.89 -10.10
C ARG A 374 27.93 19.64 -9.31
N ALA A 375 27.50 20.57 -8.48
CA ALA A 375 26.25 20.46 -7.73
C ALA A 375 25.03 20.34 -8.66
N ALA A 376 24.95 21.18 -9.70
CA ALA A 376 23.87 21.11 -10.69
C ALA A 376 23.84 19.76 -11.43
N LEU A 377 24.99 19.15 -11.74
CA LEU A 377 25.05 17.83 -12.35
C LEU A 377 24.54 16.73 -11.43
N ILE A 378 24.87 16.81 -10.13
CA ILE A 378 24.41 15.85 -9.12
C ILE A 378 22.89 15.96 -8.96
N ASP A 379 22.37 17.17 -8.74
CA ASP A 379 20.92 17.38 -8.56
C ASP A 379 20.14 17.00 -9.84
N ALA A 380 20.68 17.28 -11.03
CA ALA A 380 20.09 16.82 -12.29
C ALA A 380 20.13 15.29 -12.44
N SER A 381 21.18 14.63 -11.95
CA SER A 381 21.26 13.16 -11.89
C SER A 381 20.18 12.57 -10.99
N VAL A 382 19.97 13.16 -9.81
CA VAL A 382 18.90 12.77 -8.88
C VAL A 382 17.53 12.91 -9.54
N THR A 383 17.23 14.07 -10.14
CA THR A 383 15.96 14.30 -10.83
C THR A 383 15.72 13.29 -11.95
N ARG A 384 16.73 12.97 -12.76
CA ARG A 384 16.64 11.93 -13.80
C ARG A 384 16.41 10.54 -13.22
N MET A 385 17.12 10.19 -12.15
CA MET A 385 16.94 8.90 -11.47
C MET A 385 15.52 8.75 -10.94
N ARG A 386 14.99 9.78 -10.28
CA ARG A 386 13.63 9.79 -9.72
C ARG A 386 12.58 9.64 -10.81
N ARG A 387 12.71 10.33 -11.94
CA ARG A 387 11.82 10.13 -13.10
C ARG A 387 11.89 8.72 -13.66
N ARG A 388 13.10 8.15 -13.80
CA ARG A 388 13.29 6.78 -14.31
C ARG A 388 12.69 5.72 -13.40
N LEU A 389 12.83 5.88 -12.08
CA LEU A 389 12.40 4.92 -11.07
C LEU A 389 10.98 5.18 -10.55
N GLY A 390 10.32 6.26 -10.97
CA GLY A 390 9.00 6.67 -10.51
C GLY A 390 7.84 5.78 -10.97
N ASN A 391 8.06 4.84 -11.89
CA ASN A 391 7.05 3.89 -12.36
C ASN A 391 7.00 2.57 -11.56
N HIS A 392 7.82 2.43 -10.50
CA HIS A 392 7.90 1.27 -9.61
C HIS A 392 8.16 -0.10 -10.28
N ARG A 393 8.51 -0.14 -11.57
CA ARG A 393 8.78 -1.39 -12.33
C ARG A 393 10.15 -1.99 -12.07
N TRP A 394 10.99 -1.31 -11.29
CA TRP A 394 12.33 -1.75 -10.93
C TRP A 394 12.30 -2.68 -9.71
N VAL A 395 13.31 -3.54 -9.60
CA VAL A 395 13.43 -4.51 -8.51
C VAL A 395 14.34 -3.94 -7.42
N ILE A 396 13.98 -4.17 -6.15
CA ILE A 396 14.88 -3.88 -5.03
C ILE A 396 16.02 -4.89 -5.11
N ASN A 397 17.13 -4.54 -5.76
CA ASN A 397 18.35 -5.33 -5.71
C ASN A 397 18.78 -5.40 -4.24
N GLY A 398 18.96 -6.62 -3.72
CA GLY A 398 19.18 -6.94 -2.31
C GLY A 398 20.36 -6.21 -1.68
N VAL A 399 20.13 -4.96 -1.28
CA VAL A 399 20.83 -4.33 -0.17
C VAL A 399 19.86 -4.48 0.99
N GLY A 400 20.24 -5.34 1.94
CA GLY A 400 19.41 -5.82 3.03
C GLY A 400 18.58 -4.73 3.71
N CYS A 401 17.37 -5.12 4.09
CA CYS A 401 16.58 -4.41 5.09
C CYS A 401 17.37 -4.25 6.39
#